data_AF-A0A7X7US60-F1
#
_entry.id   AF-A0A7X7US60-F1
#
_cell.length_a   1.000
_cell.length_b   1.000
_cell.length_c   1.000
_cell.angle_alpha   90.00
_cell.angle_beta   90.00
_cell.angle_gamma   90.00
#
_symmetry.space_group_name_H-M   'P 1'
#
loop_
_entity.id
_entity.type
_entity.pdbx_description
1 polymer ?
#
loop_
_entity_poly.entity_id
_entity_poly.type
_entity_poly.pdbx_seq_one_letter_code
_entity_poly.pdbx_strand_id
1 'polypeptide(L)' 'NIRKLNIESHDGIFESSIDLYVHNSSNLNNLIGNVMKIKGVDSVQRVEKFDS' A
#
# COMPACT_ATOMS: atom_id res chain seq x y z
N ASN A 1 11.43 -5.07 1.28
CA ASN A 1 11.40 -4.60 2.70
C ASN A 1 10.51 -3.37 2.83
N ILE A 2 9.88 -3.12 3.98
CA ILE A 2 9.11 -1.90 4.25
C ILE A 2 10.07 -0.81 4.74
N ARG A 3 10.03 0.36 4.10
CA ARG A 3 10.78 1.57 4.48
C ARG A 3 9.98 2.46 5.43
N LYS A 4 8.69 2.65 5.11
CA LYS A 4 7.76 3.48 5.89
C LYS A 4 6.36 2.88 5.76
N LEU A 5 5.61 2.98 6.85
CA LEU A 5 4.18 2.66 6.89
C LEU A 5 3.50 3.83 7.60
N ASN A 6 2.56 4.49 6.92
CA ASN A 6 1.64 5.42 7.56
C ASN A 6 0.23 4.82 7.52
N ILE A 7 -0.47 4.94 8.64
CA ILE A 7 -1.88 4.55 8.77
C ILE A 7 -2.54 5.65 9.58
N GLU A 8 -3.53 6.28 8.97
CA GLU A 8 -4.36 7.29 9.60
C GLU A 8 -5.81 6.88 9.47
N SER A 9 -6.64 7.30 10.41
CA SER A 9 -8.07 7.03 10.36
C SER A 9 -8.83 8.29 10.75
N HIS A 10 -9.87 8.57 9.96
CA HIS A 10 -10.80 9.65 10.19
C HIS A 10 -12.20 9.17 9.78
N ASP A 11 -13.19 9.44 10.61
CA ASP A 11 -14.61 9.12 10.36
C ASP A 11 -14.88 7.65 9.99
N GLY A 12 -14.14 6.71 10.59
CA GLY A 12 -14.33 5.28 10.39
C GLY A 12 -13.73 4.72 9.09
N ILE A 13 -13.07 5.56 8.30
CA ILE A 13 -12.26 5.16 7.15
C ILE A 13 -10.80 5.20 7.58
N PHE A 14 -10.01 4.24 7.11
CA PHE A 14 -8.55 4.28 7.25
C PHE A 14 -7.92 4.49 5.89
N GLU A 15 -6.91 5.35 5.86
CA GLU A 15 -6.06 5.57 4.69
C GLU A 15 -4.63 5.20 5.07
N SER A 16 -3.91 4.59 4.14
CA SER A 16 -2.58 4.07 4.44
C SER A 16 -1.64 4.18 3.26
N SER A 17 -0.37 4.46 3.55
CA SER A 17 0.71 4.45 2.58
C SER A 17 1.84 3.53 3.03
N ILE A 18 2.36 2.73 2.09
CA ILE A 18 3.43 1.78 2.34
C ILE A 18 4.56 2.06 1.37
N ASP A 19 5.69 2.55 1.89
CA ASP A 19 6.90 2.73 1.11
C ASP A 19 7.71 1.43 1.15
N LEU A 20 8.05 0.91 -0.02
CA LEU A 20 8.70 -0.39 -0.16
C LEU A 20 9.99 -0.28 -0.95
N TYR A 21 11.02 -1.01 -0.50
CA TYR A 21 12.12 -1.38 -1.38
C TYR A 21 11.66 -2.55 -2.25
N VAL A 22 11.52 -2.28 -3.55
CA VAL A 22 11.01 -3.23 -4.55
C VAL A 22 12.19 -3.85 -5.30
N HIS A 23 12.31 -5.17 -5.22
CA HIS A 23 13.36 -5.92 -5.93
C HIS A 23 12.88 -6.47 -7.29
N ASN A 24 11.58 -6.70 -7.44
CA ASN A 24 10.95 -7.06 -8.72
C ASN A 24 9.46 -6.68 -8.72
N SER A 25 8.89 -6.46 -9.91
CA SER A 25 7.49 -6.05 -10.08
C SER A 25 6.49 -7.16 -9.73
N SER A 26 6.84 -8.43 -9.93
CA SER A 26 5.94 -9.56 -9.65
C SER A 26 5.62 -9.67 -8.16
N ASN A 27 6.60 -9.52 -7.28
CA ASN A 27 6.42 -9.55 -5.83
C ASN A 27 5.61 -8.35 -5.34
N LEU A 28 5.81 -7.18 -5.94
CA LEU A 28 4.99 -6.01 -5.65
C LEU A 28 3.53 -6.24 -6.05
N ASN A 29 3.28 -6.79 -7.23
CA ASN A 29 1.92 -7.10 -7.69
C ASN A 29 1.24 -8.16 -6.80
N ASN A 30 1.99 -9.17 -6.36
CA ASN A 30 1.47 -10.17 -5.41
C ASN A 30 1.12 -9.54 -4.05
N LEU A 31 1.95 -8.61 -3.56
CA LEU A 31 1.66 -7.88 -2.34
C LEU A 31 0.40 -7.02 -2.48
N ILE A 32 0.28 -6.24 -3.56
CA ILE A 32 -0.92 -5.44 -3.87
C ILE A 32 -2.16 -6.34 -3.88
N GLY A 33 -2.10 -7.49 -4.57
CA GLY A 33 -3.19 -8.46 -4.63
C GLY A 33 -3.55 -9.08 -3.27
N ASN A 34 -2.59 -9.21 -2.35
CA ASN A 34 -2.85 -9.71 -1.00
C ASN A 34 -3.46 -8.63 -0.10
N VAL A 35 -3.04 -7.37 -0.22
CA VAL A 35 -3.65 -6.25 0.52
C VAL A 35 -5.10 -6.04 0.08
N MET A 36 -5.38 -6.11 -1.23
CA MET A 36 -6.75 -6.03 -1.77
C MET A 36 -7.71 -7.11 -1.24
N LYS A 37 -7.20 -8.24 -0.73
CA LYS A 37 -8.03 -9.32 -0.17
C LYS A 37 -8.44 -9.08 1.28
N ILE A 38 -7.85 -8.08 1.94
CA ILE A 38 -8.17 -7.76 3.33
C ILE A 38 -9.59 -7.19 3.37
N LYS A 39 -10.45 -7.77 4.22
CA LYS A 39 -11.82 -7.30 4.38
C LYS A 39 -11.82 -5.83 4.84
N GLY A 40 -12.57 -4.98 4.14
CA GLY A 40 -12.63 -3.54 4.42
C GLY A 40 -11.56 -2.71 3.71
N VAL A 41 -10.69 -3.32 2.91
CA VAL A 41 -9.87 -2.59 1.93
C VAL A 41 -10.67 -2.45 0.65
N ASP A 42 -11.03 -1.21 0.31
CA ASP A 42 -11.80 -0.92 -0.90
C ASP A 42 -10.92 -0.76 -2.14
N SER A 43 -9.69 -0.24 -1.99
CA SER A 43 -8.75 -0.08 -3.09
C SER A 43 -7.29 -0.07 -2.65
N VAL A 44 -6.40 -0.46 -3.56
CA VAL A 44 -4.95 -0.39 -3.41
C VAL A 44 -4.37 0.07 -4.73
N GLN A 45 -3.62 1.16 -4.70
CA GLN A 45 -2.98 1.75 -5.87
C GLN A 45 -1.46 1.78 -5.68
N ARG A 46 -0.72 1.40 -6.73
CA ARG A 46 0.72 1.63 -6.80
C ARG A 46 0.99 3.10 -7.12
N VAL A 47 1.84 3.75 -6.32
CA VAL A 47 2.30 5.13 -6.53
C VAL A 47 3.78 5.11 -6.88
N GLU A 48 4.17 5.60 -8.05
CA GLU A 48 5.56 5.55 -8.54
C GLU A 48 6.42 6.76 -8.14
N LYS A 49 5.80 7.86 -7.69
CA LYS A 49 6.50 9.09 -7.31
C LYS A 49 5.90 9.69 -6.04
N PHE A 50 6.74 9.81 -5.02
CA PHE A 50 6.49 10.58 -3.80
C PHE A 50 7.57 11.66 -3.68
N ASP A 51 7.79 12.45 -4.75
CA ASP A 51 8.65 13.62 -4.71
C ASP A 51 8.10 14.68 -5.68
N SER A 52 7.85 15.87 -5.13
CA SER A 52 7.70 17.16 -5.81
C SER A 52 8.94 17.98 -5.55
#